data_AF-A0A034W8X7-F1
#
_entry.id   AF-A0A034W8X7-F1
#
_cell.length_a   1.000
_cell.length_b   1.000
_cell.length_c   1.000
_cell.angle_alpha   90.00
_cell.angle_beta   90.00
_cell.angle_gamma   90.00
#
_symmetry.space_group_name_H-M   'P 1'
#
loop_
_entity.id
_entity.type
_entity.pdbx_description
1 polymer ?
#
loop_
_entity_poly.entity_id
_entity_poly.type
_entity_poly.pdbx_seq_one_letter_code
_entity_poly.pdbx_strand_id
1 'polypeptide(L)'
;FQSVFTICYDSENENALYSRSLVNGAAQSFKINDSTRRAFRADGMRFSTTATNTLYTNKNQIARFKTLFGTGQTFINSTSFLARGHLAPDADFVFSYEQLATYYYANCAPEWQVVNAGNWVRVENAVRKLASSYGSDLLTFTSTLDVLELENPSNNKLIDIYLDKTEVIAAPKWYYKVVMHPNLPIDIVFVTLNNPFANVGSEVEFCTNVCEKYDLSSSYYEEASRGYTFCCELNDFWANVMGDSTPYYDLPDGWSYKN
;
A
#
# COMPACT_ATOMS: atom_id res chain seq x y z
N PHE A 1 -4.34 -21.27 17.68
CA PHE A 1 -3.63 -20.02 17.38
C PHE A 1 -4.64 -19.03 16.83
N GLN A 2 -4.67 -17.79 17.33
CA GLN A 2 -5.47 -16.71 16.74
C GLN A 2 -4.62 -16.03 15.67
N SER A 3 -5.15 -15.87 14.47
CA SER A 3 -4.46 -15.18 13.38
C SER A 3 -4.45 -13.67 13.65
N VAL A 4 -3.30 -13.02 13.48
CA VAL A 4 -3.17 -11.54 13.64
C VAL A 4 -3.60 -10.85 12.34
N PHE A 5 -3.04 -11.30 11.21
CA PHE A 5 -3.40 -10.87 9.86
C PHE A 5 -3.01 -11.98 8.88
N THR A 6 -3.52 -11.91 7.65
CA THR A 6 -3.25 -12.90 6.59
C THR A 6 -2.57 -12.21 5.42
N ILE A 7 -1.59 -12.85 4.80
CA ILE A 7 -0.97 -12.41 3.55
C ILE A 7 -1.33 -13.45 2.49
N CYS A 8 -2.02 -13.04 1.43
CA CYS A 8 -2.12 -13.84 0.21
C CYS A 8 -0.92 -13.47 -0.66
N TYR A 9 -0.01 -14.42 -0.87
CA TYR A 9 1.30 -14.15 -1.44
C TYR A 9 1.53 -14.95 -2.72
N ASP A 10 1.97 -14.27 -3.77
CA ASP A 10 2.44 -14.88 -5.00
C ASP A 10 3.96 -15.06 -4.90
N SER A 11 4.40 -16.29 -4.62
CA SER A 11 5.82 -16.63 -4.51
C SER A 11 6.55 -16.72 -5.86
N GLU A 12 5.83 -16.74 -6.99
CA GLU A 12 6.46 -16.75 -8.31
C GLU A 12 6.90 -15.35 -8.70
N ASN A 13 6.07 -14.34 -8.38
CA ASN A 13 6.30 -12.93 -8.70
C ASN A 13 6.74 -12.08 -7.49
N GLU A 14 6.87 -12.71 -6.30
CA GLU A 14 7.36 -12.12 -5.05
C GLU A 14 6.58 -10.88 -4.56
N ASN A 15 5.28 -10.83 -4.83
CA ASN A 15 4.39 -9.79 -4.36
C ASN A 15 3.22 -10.36 -3.56
N ALA A 16 2.69 -9.57 -2.63
CA ALA A 16 1.42 -9.89 -2.01
C ALA A 16 0.28 -9.52 -2.95
N LEU A 17 -0.63 -10.48 -3.15
CA LEU A 17 -1.93 -10.21 -3.78
C LEU A 17 -2.80 -9.37 -2.87
N TYR A 18 -2.72 -9.57 -1.55
CA TYR A 18 -3.23 -8.66 -0.53
C TYR A 18 -2.71 -9.05 0.87
N SER A 19 -2.76 -8.10 1.79
CA SER A 19 -2.74 -8.36 3.23
C SER A 19 -4.12 -8.04 3.83
N ARG A 20 -4.72 -9.00 4.53
CA ARG A 20 -6.03 -8.91 5.19
C ARG A 20 -5.84 -8.76 6.70
N SER A 21 -6.47 -7.75 7.30
CA SER A 21 -6.44 -7.51 8.74
C SER A 21 -7.74 -6.90 9.26
N LEU A 22 -7.88 -6.87 10.59
CA LEU A 22 -8.93 -6.09 11.27
C LEU A 22 -8.30 -4.86 11.92
N VAL A 23 -8.85 -3.68 11.64
CA VAL A 23 -8.51 -2.45 12.36
C VAL A 23 -9.46 -2.35 13.56
N ASN A 24 -8.93 -2.57 14.77
CA ASN A 24 -9.78 -2.68 15.95
C ASN A 24 -10.34 -1.33 16.38
N GLY A 25 -11.64 -1.07 16.18
CA GLY A 25 -12.24 0.24 16.41
C GLY A 25 -12.40 0.59 17.90
N ALA A 26 -12.80 -0.38 18.71
CA ALA A 26 -13.08 -0.16 20.13
C ALA A 26 -11.82 0.14 20.96
N ALA A 27 -10.67 -0.40 20.55
CA ALA A 27 -9.43 -0.34 21.31
C ALA A 27 -8.34 0.54 20.68
N GLN A 28 -8.61 1.27 19.58
CA GLN A 28 -7.64 2.20 18.99
C GLN A 28 -7.08 3.22 20.01
N SER A 29 -7.93 3.74 20.89
CA SER A 29 -7.52 4.71 21.94
C SER A 29 -6.65 4.10 23.04
N PHE A 30 -6.66 2.77 23.18
CA PHE A 30 -5.88 2.02 24.17
C PHE A 30 -4.65 1.33 23.55
N LYS A 31 -4.32 1.66 22.30
CA LYS A 31 -3.17 1.12 21.59
C LYS A 31 -1.89 1.30 22.39
N ILE A 32 -1.11 0.22 22.46
CA ILE A 32 0.20 0.24 23.08
C ILE A 32 1.16 0.99 22.17
N ASN A 33 1.78 2.04 22.69
CA ASN A 33 2.83 2.79 22.01
C ASN A 33 4.18 2.13 22.30
N ASP A 34 4.54 1.15 21.49
CA ASP A 34 5.84 0.49 21.54
C ASP A 34 6.77 1.09 20.47
N SER A 35 7.94 1.58 20.89
CA SER A 35 8.95 2.09 19.97
C SER A 35 9.85 0.99 19.40
N THR A 36 9.69 -0.25 19.88
CA THR A 36 10.46 -1.40 19.42
C THR A 36 10.10 -1.71 17.98
N ARG A 37 11.03 -1.43 17.07
CA ARG A 37 10.95 -1.86 15.67
C ARG A 37 11.82 -3.09 15.49
N ARG A 38 11.25 -4.20 15.01
CA ARG A 38 12.03 -5.39 14.67
C ARG A 38 12.62 -5.26 13.27
N ALA A 39 13.73 -5.96 13.03
CA ALA A 39 14.24 -6.15 11.68
C ALA A 39 13.22 -6.96 10.87
N PHE A 40 13.04 -6.57 9.61
CA PHE A 40 12.19 -7.29 8.67
C PHE A 40 12.75 -8.67 8.36
N ARG A 41 11.84 -9.61 8.07
CA ARG A 41 12.16 -10.98 7.66
C ARG A 41 11.63 -11.26 6.27
N ALA A 42 12.35 -12.06 5.50
CA ALA A 42 11.95 -12.55 4.18
C ALA A 42 11.60 -14.05 4.23
N ASP A 43 11.07 -14.53 5.37
CA ASP A 43 10.68 -15.93 5.52
C ASP A 43 9.56 -16.25 4.51
N GLY A 44 9.74 -17.31 3.71
CA GLY A 44 8.80 -17.70 2.65
C GLY A 44 9.00 -17.00 1.29
N MET A 45 9.95 -16.06 1.20
CA MET A 45 10.35 -15.41 -0.05
C MET A 45 11.50 -16.15 -0.74
N ARG A 46 11.66 -15.94 -2.06
CA ARG A 46 12.79 -16.44 -2.86
C ARG A 46 14.12 -15.86 -2.41
N PHE A 47 14.13 -14.59 -2.02
CA PHE A 47 15.34 -13.89 -1.57
C PHE A 47 15.54 -14.05 -0.05
N SER A 48 16.79 -14.19 0.38
CA SER A 48 17.12 -14.18 1.80
C SER A 48 16.87 -12.81 2.42
N THR A 49 16.61 -12.77 3.74
CA THR A 49 16.40 -11.51 4.48
C THR A 49 17.51 -10.47 4.22
N THR A 50 18.78 -10.90 4.17
CA THR A 50 19.90 -10.00 3.88
C THR A 50 19.87 -9.48 2.44
N ALA A 51 19.57 -10.35 1.47
CA ALA A 51 19.46 -9.96 0.06
C ALA A 51 18.31 -8.96 -0.15
N THR A 52 17.11 -9.25 0.38
CA THR A 52 15.95 -8.36 0.29
C THR A 52 16.22 -7.02 0.96
N ASN A 53 16.79 -7.02 2.18
CA ASN A 53 17.17 -5.77 2.85
C ASN A 53 18.15 -4.92 2.05
N THR A 54 19.10 -5.57 1.36
CA THR A 54 20.10 -4.89 0.54
C THR A 54 19.46 -4.08 -0.61
N LEU A 55 18.38 -4.59 -1.22
CA LEU A 55 17.62 -3.89 -2.26
C LEU A 55 17.03 -2.56 -1.78
N TYR A 56 16.55 -2.52 -0.52
CA TYR A 56 15.95 -1.33 0.08
C TYR A 56 16.96 -0.30 0.59
N THR A 57 18.26 -0.57 0.55
CA THR A 57 19.26 0.42 0.99
C THR A 57 19.40 1.52 -0.06
N ASN A 58 19.51 2.77 0.41
CA ASN A 58 19.67 3.94 -0.45
C ASN A 58 20.86 3.80 -1.43
N LYS A 59 21.99 3.25 -0.95
CA LYS A 59 23.17 2.97 -1.78
C LYS A 59 22.84 2.08 -2.99
N ASN A 60 22.08 1.00 -2.79
CA ASN A 60 21.76 0.07 -3.88
C ASN A 60 20.67 0.62 -4.79
N GLN A 61 19.71 1.39 -4.26
CA GLN A 61 18.74 2.09 -5.10
C GLN A 61 19.41 3.12 -6.01
N ILE A 62 20.38 3.90 -5.49
CA ILE A 62 21.20 4.79 -6.33
C ILE A 62 21.90 3.99 -7.44
N ALA A 63 22.51 2.84 -7.11
CA ALA A 63 23.19 2.01 -8.11
C ALA A 63 22.22 1.45 -9.17
N ARG A 64 21.04 0.99 -8.76
CA ARG A 64 19.97 0.51 -9.65
C ARG A 64 19.49 1.62 -10.57
N PHE A 65 19.13 2.79 -10.04
CA PHE A 65 18.64 3.92 -10.82
C PHE A 65 19.72 4.53 -11.72
N LYS A 66 21.01 4.45 -11.35
CA LYS A 66 22.11 4.81 -12.27
C LYS A 66 22.17 3.90 -13.50
N THR A 67 21.79 2.63 -13.37
CA THR A 67 21.71 1.70 -14.49
C THR A 67 20.50 2.00 -15.38
N LEU A 68 19.37 2.37 -14.79
CA LEU A 68 18.12 2.66 -15.52
C LEU A 68 18.14 4.04 -16.21
N PHE A 69 18.64 5.07 -15.53
CA PHE A 69 18.51 6.48 -15.95
C PHE A 69 19.86 7.19 -16.17
N GLY A 70 20.98 6.49 -15.97
CA GLY A 70 22.33 7.06 -16.08
C GLY A 70 22.86 7.69 -14.79
N THR A 71 24.14 8.07 -14.80
CA THR A 71 24.85 8.54 -13.59
C THR A 71 24.28 9.80 -12.94
N GLY A 72 23.56 10.61 -13.72
CA GLY A 72 22.93 11.87 -13.31
C GLY A 72 21.47 11.75 -12.87
N GLN A 73 20.94 10.53 -12.64
CA GLN A 73 19.58 10.34 -12.16
C GLN A 73 19.27 11.19 -10.90
N THR A 74 18.07 11.75 -10.83
CA THR A 74 17.63 12.63 -9.73
C THR A 74 16.54 12.01 -8.85
N PHE A 75 15.98 10.86 -9.25
CA PHE A 75 14.88 10.19 -8.56
C PHE A 75 15.26 9.71 -7.16
N ILE A 76 16.42 9.06 -7.02
CA ILE A 76 16.92 8.56 -5.73
C ILE A 76 17.96 9.51 -5.14
N ASN A 77 17.74 9.94 -3.91
CA ASN A 77 18.66 10.74 -3.09
C ASN A 77 18.43 10.46 -1.59
N SER A 78 18.99 11.26 -0.68
CA SER A 78 18.88 11.03 0.76
C SER A 78 17.45 11.16 1.32
N THR A 79 16.57 11.88 0.63
CA THR A 79 15.17 12.11 1.05
C THR A 79 14.15 11.50 0.11
N SER A 80 14.57 11.04 -1.08
CA SER A 80 13.73 10.39 -2.08
C SER A 80 14.24 8.97 -2.32
N PHE A 81 13.50 7.98 -1.87
CA PHE A 81 13.84 6.57 -1.99
C PHE A 81 12.58 5.71 -1.84
N LEU A 82 12.66 4.45 -2.29
CA LEU A 82 11.61 3.46 -2.09
C LEU A 82 11.80 2.79 -0.71
N ALA A 83 10.83 2.98 0.16
CA ALA A 83 10.74 2.37 1.47
C ALA A 83 9.98 1.04 1.43
N ARG A 84 10.00 0.34 2.57
CA ARG A 84 9.16 -0.85 2.81
C ARG A 84 7.76 -0.36 3.20
N GLY A 85 6.90 -0.11 2.22
CA GLY A 85 5.51 0.28 2.45
C GLY A 85 4.73 -0.92 2.98
N HIS A 86 4.25 -0.86 4.22
CA HIS A 86 3.47 -1.97 4.80
C HIS A 86 2.10 -2.05 4.12
N LEU A 87 1.61 -3.27 3.90
CA LEU A 87 0.24 -3.52 3.47
C LEU A 87 -0.70 -3.61 4.68
N ALA A 88 -0.40 -4.49 5.64
CA ALA A 88 -0.96 -4.42 6.99
C ALA A 88 0.01 -3.66 7.89
N PRO A 89 -0.19 -2.36 8.16
CA PRO A 89 0.73 -1.56 8.96
C PRO A 89 0.63 -1.93 10.43
N ASP A 90 1.77 -1.88 11.13
CA ASP A 90 1.81 -2.09 12.58
C ASP A 90 0.84 -1.16 13.32
N ALA A 91 0.61 0.03 12.75
CA ALA A 91 -0.22 1.02 13.37
C ALA A 91 -1.70 0.65 13.46
N ASP A 92 -2.17 -0.33 12.69
CA ASP A 92 -3.55 -0.82 12.74
C ASP A 92 -3.83 -1.73 13.96
N PHE A 93 -2.77 -2.23 14.62
CA PHE A 93 -2.85 -3.19 15.71
C PHE A 93 -2.65 -2.57 17.10
N VAL A 94 -3.29 -3.18 18.11
CA VAL A 94 -3.37 -2.64 19.48
C VAL A 94 -2.21 -3.15 20.34
N PHE A 95 -1.91 -4.44 20.27
CA PHE A 95 -0.91 -5.06 21.14
C PHE A 95 0.47 -5.15 20.46
N SER A 96 1.55 -4.95 21.23
CA SER A 96 2.93 -5.00 20.69
C SER A 96 3.25 -6.27 19.90
N TYR A 97 2.75 -7.45 20.32
CA TYR A 97 3.04 -8.69 19.60
C TYR A 97 2.41 -8.73 18.21
N GLU A 98 1.26 -8.07 18.02
CA GLU A 98 0.55 -7.95 16.75
C GLU A 98 1.29 -6.95 15.84
N GLN A 99 1.65 -5.79 16.40
CA GLN A 99 2.46 -4.78 15.74
C GLN A 99 3.78 -5.38 15.22
N LEU A 100 4.48 -6.14 16.07
CA LEU A 100 5.74 -6.79 15.72
C LEU A 100 5.59 -7.93 14.71
N ALA A 101 4.38 -8.44 14.49
CA ALA A 101 4.11 -9.49 13.50
C ALA A 101 4.08 -8.94 12.07
N THR A 102 3.96 -7.62 11.86
CA THR A 102 3.82 -7.03 10.51
C THR A 102 5.14 -6.91 9.74
N TYR A 103 6.29 -7.15 10.39
CA TYR A 103 7.65 -6.92 9.85
C TYR A 103 8.13 -8.07 8.96
N TYR A 104 7.36 -8.37 7.92
CA TYR A 104 7.75 -9.29 6.85
C TYR A 104 7.81 -8.53 5.53
N TYR A 105 8.82 -8.81 4.71
CA TYR A 105 8.92 -8.25 3.37
C TYR A 105 7.75 -8.71 2.48
N ALA A 106 7.18 -9.90 2.73
CA ALA A 106 5.94 -10.35 2.10
C ALA A 106 4.70 -9.49 2.46
N ASN A 107 4.74 -8.72 3.55
CA ASN A 107 3.72 -7.73 3.93
C ASN A 107 4.07 -6.32 3.45
N CYS A 108 4.98 -6.20 2.48
CA CYS A 108 5.41 -4.92 1.96
C CYS A 108 5.48 -4.92 0.44
N ALA A 109 5.42 -3.71 -0.11
CA ALA A 109 5.90 -3.44 -1.45
C ALA A 109 6.81 -2.20 -1.44
N PRO A 110 7.61 -1.95 -2.49
CA PRO A 110 8.38 -0.72 -2.62
C PRO A 110 7.45 0.50 -2.74
N GLU A 111 7.57 1.44 -1.82
CA GLU A 111 6.74 2.65 -1.82
C GLU A 111 7.62 3.88 -1.72
N TRP A 112 7.38 4.92 -2.52
CA TRP A 112 8.14 6.15 -2.37
C TRP A 112 7.95 6.69 -0.97
N GLN A 113 9.03 6.96 -0.25
CA GLN A 113 8.97 7.37 1.16
C GLN A 113 8.10 8.61 1.37
N VAL A 114 8.08 9.52 0.40
CA VAL A 114 7.25 10.74 0.42
C VAL A 114 5.76 10.45 0.19
N VAL A 115 5.41 9.34 -0.48
CA VAL A 115 4.04 8.85 -0.63
C VAL A 115 3.60 8.11 0.63
N ASN A 116 4.44 7.19 1.12
CA ASN A 116 4.23 6.42 2.36
C ASN A 116 3.97 7.35 3.56
N ALA A 117 4.88 8.30 3.81
CA ALA A 117 4.73 9.32 4.86
C ALA A 117 3.82 10.50 4.45
N GLY A 118 3.31 10.46 3.22
CA GLY A 118 2.42 11.44 2.62
C GLY A 118 0.97 11.02 2.72
N ASN A 119 0.31 10.84 1.57
CA ASN A 119 -1.11 10.54 1.55
C ASN A 119 -1.42 9.12 1.97
N TRP A 120 -0.49 8.17 1.85
CA TRP A 120 -0.75 6.80 2.27
C TRP A 120 -0.98 6.68 3.78
N VAL A 121 -0.11 7.24 4.62
CA VAL A 121 -0.36 7.29 6.07
C VAL A 121 -1.62 8.08 6.44
N ARG A 122 -2.08 9.03 5.60
CA ARG A 122 -3.36 9.73 5.80
C ARG A 122 -4.55 8.82 5.54
N VAL A 123 -4.50 8.01 4.48
CA VAL A 123 -5.48 6.93 4.22
C VAL A 123 -5.54 6.00 5.42
N GLU A 124 -4.40 5.49 5.88
CA GLU A 124 -4.37 4.59 7.03
C GLU A 124 -4.96 5.23 8.30
N ASN A 125 -4.65 6.51 8.56
CA ASN A 125 -5.24 7.26 9.67
C ASN A 125 -6.75 7.47 9.53
N ALA A 126 -7.24 7.73 8.30
CA ALA A 126 -8.66 7.87 8.02
C ALA A 126 -9.41 6.56 8.33
N VAL A 127 -8.85 5.41 7.93
CA VAL A 127 -9.43 4.10 8.25
C VAL A 127 -9.45 3.85 9.76
N ARG A 128 -8.37 4.13 10.49
CA ARG A 128 -8.35 4.00 11.97
C ARG A 128 -9.37 4.91 12.65
N LYS A 129 -9.52 6.14 12.16
CA LYS A 129 -10.53 7.09 12.66
C LYS A 129 -11.94 6.59 12.39
N LEU A 130 -12.21 6.03 11.20
CA LEU A 130 -13.50 5.45 10.85
C LEU A 130 -13.84 4.26 11.76
N ALA A 131 -12.89 3.34 11.99
CA ALA A 131 -13.07 2.22 12.92
C ALA A 131 -13.42 2.71 14.32
N SER A 132 -12.66 3.71 14.81
CA SER A 132 -12.90 4.33 16.12
C SER A 132 -14.28 4.98 16.21
N SER A 133 -14.74 5.63 15.14
CA SER A 133 -16.05 6.29 15.11
C SER A 133 -17.22 5.30 15.21
N TYR A 134 -17.05 4.09 14.67
CA TYR A 134 -18.02 3.01 14.82
C TYR A 134 -17.87 2.23 16.14
N GLY A 135 -16.73 2.36 16.83
CA GLY A 135 -16.41 1.54 17.99
C GLY A 135 -16.39 0.05 17.67
N SER A 136 -16.13 -0.30 16.41
CA SER A 136 -16.24 -1.64 15.85
C SER A 136 -15.16 -1.86 14.80
N ASP A 137 -14.81 -3.13 14.59
CA ASP A 137 -13.66 -3.51 13.78
C ASP A 137 -13.96 -3.36 12.29
N LEU A 138 -13.06 -2.69 11.55
CA LEU A 138 -13.11 -2.65 10.09
C LEU A 138 -12.30 -3.81 9.52
N LEU A 139 -12.86 -4.54 8.57
CA LEU A 139 -12.11 -5.49 7.77
C LEU A 139 -11.40 -4.73 6.65
N THR A 140 -10.09 -4.93 6.53
CA THR A 140 -9.27 -4.28 5.53
C THR A 140 -8.52 -5.28 4.68
N PHE A 141 -8.41 -4.95 3.39
CA PHE A 141 -7.50 -5.60 2.45
C PHE A 141 -6.63 -4.52 1.85
N THR A 142 -5.32 -4.67 1.93
CA THR A 142 -4.38 -3.75 1.31
C THR A 142 -3.54 -4.48 0.28
N SER A 143 -3.44 -3.89 -0.90
CA SER A 143 -2.81 -4.50 -2.06
C SER A 143 -2.24 -3.40 -2.98
N THR A 144 -1.70 -3.84 -4.11
CA THR A 144 -0.99 -3.04 -5.08
C THR A 144 -1.46 -3.38 -6.49
N LEU A 145 -1.42 -2.41 -7.40
CA LEU A 145 -1.83 -2.57 -8.79
C LEU A 145 -0.80 -1.94 -9.74
N ASP A 146 -0.56 -2.66 -10.84
CA ASP A 146 0.41 -2.36 -11.91
C ASP A 146 1.86 -2.16 -11.46
N VAL A 147 2.78 -2.13 -12.41
CA VAL A 147 4.18 -1.77 -12.18
C VAL A 147 4.35 -0.26 -12.40
N LEU A 148 5.06 0.41 -11.50
CA LEU A 148 5.40 1.81 -11.64
C LEU A 148 6.31 2.01 -12.85
N GLU A 149 5.92 2.92 -13.74
CA GLU A 149 6.76 3.43 -14.81
C GLU A 149 7.24 4.84 -14.46
N LEU A 150 8.52 5.11 -14.71
CA LEU A 150 9.07 6.47 -14.69
C LEU A 150 9.58 6.86 -16.06
N GLU A 151 9.25 8.07 -16.49
CA GLU A 151 9.76 8.64 -17.73
C GLU A 151 11.24 9.01 -17.58
N ASN A 152 12.07 8.52 -18.50
CA ASN A 152 13.48 8.87 -18.55
C ASN A 152 13.64 10.30 -19.10
N PRO A 153 14.17 11.26 -18.31
CA PRO A 153 14.25 12.66 -18.73
C PRO A 153 15.15 12.92 -19.95
N SER A 154 15.99 11.95 -20.33
CA SER A 154 16.93 12.09 -21.45
C SER A 154 16.32 11.67 -22.80
N ASN A 155 15.26 10.85 -22.80
CA ASN A 155 14.73 10.27 -24.04
C ASN A 155 13.22 9.99 -24.04
N ASN A 156 12.51 10.40 -22.98
CA ASN A 156 11.05 10.26 -22.80
C ASN A 156 10.52 8.83 -22.86
N LYS A 157 11.38 7.82 -22.68
CA LYS A 157 10.93 6.43 -22.56
C LYS A 157 10.45 6.14 -21.15
N LEU A 158 9.31 5.47 -21.05
CA LEU A 158 8.84 4.88 -19.80
C LEU A 158 9.69 3.65 -19.45
N ILE A 159 10.07 3.55 -18.17
CA ILE A 159 10.88 2.47 -17.64
C ILE A 159 10.19 1.90 -16.41
N ASP A 160 9.88 0.60 -16.44
CA ASP A 160 9.37 -0.14 -15.29
C ASP A 160 10.38 -0.16 -14.14
N ILE A 161 9.88 0.06 -12.93
CA ILE A 161 10.70 0.16 -11.74
C ILE A 161 10.70 -1.15 -10.97
N TYR A 162 11.84 -1.83 -10.99
CA TYR A 162 12.14 -2.98 -10.14
C TYR A 162 13.37 -2.68 -9.27
N LEU A 163 13.32 -3.09 -8.00
CA LEU A 163 14.44 -2.91 -7.07
C LEU A 163 15.62 -3.83 -7.36
N ASP A 164 15.36 -4.99 -7.95
CA ASP A 164 16.36 -5.97 -8.33
C ASP A 164 16.61 -5.99 -9.85
N LYS A 165 17.62 -6.76 -10.28
CA LYS A 165 18.00 -6.88 -11.69
C LYS A 165 17.25 -7.96 -12.45
N THR A 166 16.61 -8.90 -11.74
CA THR A 166 15.84 -10.01 -12.31
C THR A 166 14.37 -9.66 -12.50
N GLU A 167 13.98 -8.42 -12.19
CA GLU A 167 12.64 -7.87 -12.40
C GLU A 167 11.57 -8.64 -11.63
N VAL A 168 11.89 -8.95 -10.37
CA VAL A 168 11.02 -9.73 -9.48
C VAL A 168 10.39 -8.83 -8.40
N ILE A 169 11.15 -7.89 -7.83
CA ILE A 169 10.66 -6.97 -6.79
C ILE A 169 10.23 -5.66 -7.46
N ALA A 170 9.01 -5.68 -8.00
CA ALA A 170 8.38 -4.52 -8.64
C ALA A 170 8.02 -3.43 -7.62
N ALA A 171 8.27 -2.17 -7.96
CA ALA A 171 7.61 -1.06 -7.32
C ALA A 171 6.22 -0.89 -7.96
N PRO A 172 5.13 -1.00 -7.20
CA PRO A 172 3.79 -0.86 -7.76
C PRO A 172 3.49 0.56 -8.19
N LYS A 173 2.63 0.73 -9.19
CA LYS A 173 2.12 2.06 -9.60
C LYS A 173 1.09 2.58 -8.61
N TRP A 174 0.23 1.71 -8.11
CA TRP A 174 -0.86 2.06 -7.20
C TRP A 174 -0.80 1.22 -5.94
N TYR A 175 -1.01 1.87 -4.80
CA TYR A 175 -1.46 1.19 -3.57
C TYR A 175 -2.96 1.37 -3.45
N TYR A 176 -3.65 0.35 -2.92
CA TYR A 176 -5.05 0.52 -2.58
C TYR A 176 -5.44 -0.25 -1.32
N LYS A 177 -6.42 0.29 -0.59
CA LYS A 177 -6.93 -0.27 0.67
C LYS A 177 -8.45 -0.35 0.61
N VAL A 178 -8.95 -1.58 0.58
CA VAL A 178 -10.36 -1.90 0.74
C VAL A 178 -10.73 -1.84 2.21
N VAL A 179 -11.89 -1.27 2.49
CA VAL A 179 -12.45 -1.08 3.83
C VAL A 179 -13.89 -1.55 3.81
N MET A 180 -14.18 -2.55 4.63
CA MET A 180 -15.50 -3.15 4.77
C MET A 180 -16.01 -2.98 6.20
N HIS A 181 -17.30 -2.74 6.35
CA HIS A 181 -17.98 -2.71 7.65
C HIS A 181 -19.48 -2.92 7.51
N PRO A 182 -20.16 -3.58 8.46
CA PRO A 182 -21.61 -3.71 8.44
C PRO A 182 -22.35 -2.36 8.34
N ASN A 183 -21.86 -1.32 9.03
CA ASN A 183 -22.46 0.02 9.04
C ASN A 183 -22.02 0.91 7.88
N LEU A 184 -21.11 0.45 7.01
CA LEU A 184 -20.83 1.16 5.77
C LEU A 184 -21.95 0.89 4.75
N PRO A 185 -22.42 1.92 4.03
CA PRO A 185 -23.42 1.76 2.99
C PRO A 185 -22.88 1.04 1.75
N ILE A 186 -21.57 1.15 1.49
CA ILE A 186 -20.83 0.48 0.42
C ILE A 186 -19.46 0.03 0.94
N ASP A 187 -18.81 -0.91 0.26
CA ASP A 187 -17.41 -1.21 0.51
C ASP A 187 -16.54 -0.16 -0.19
N ILE A 188 -15.61 0.44 0.55
CA ILE A 188 -14.80 1.56 0.07
C ILE A 188 -13.41 1.07 -0.32
N VAL A 189 -12.86 1.63 -1.39
CA VAL A 189 -11.46 1.42 -1.79
C VAL A 189 -10.75 2.77 -1.83
N PHE A 190 -9.77 2.99 -0.97
CA PHE A 190 -8.83 4.09 -1.15
C PHE A 190 -7.75 3.67 -2.15
N VAL A 191 -7.38 4.55 -3.06
CA VAL A 191 -6.35 4.31 -4.09
C VAL A 191 -5.35 5.45 -4.03
N THR A 192 -4.05 5.15 -4.01
CA THR A 192 -2.97 6.13 -3.94
C THR A 192 -1.92 5.86 -5.02
N LEU A 193 -1.59 6.87 -5.83
CA LEU A 193 -0.53 6.82 -6.82
C LEU A 193 0.84 6.81 -6.15
N ASN A 194 1.63 5.78 -6.40
CA ASN A 194 3.01 5.66 -5.95
C ASN A 194 3.99 6.33 -6.92
N ASN A 195 3.71 7.56 -7.33
CA ASN A 195 4.58 8.33 -8.22
C ASN A 195 4.61 9.82 -7.81
N PRO A 196 5.55 10.22 -6.93
CA PRO A 196 5.64 11.61 -6.47
C PRO A 196 6.19 12.57 -7.53
N PHE A 197 6.57 12.08 -8.70
CA PHE A 197 7.08 12.89 -9.81
C PHE A 197 6.00 13.17 -10.87
N ALA A 198 4.86 12.50 -10.79
CA ALA A 198 3.75 12.71 -11.68
C ALA A 198 3.08 14.06 -11.37
N ASN A 199 2.75 14.81 -12.43
CA ASN A 199 1.91 16.00 -12.34
C ASN A 199 0.53 15.64 -12.88
N VAL A 200 -0.34 15.15 -12.00
CA VAL A 200 -1.64 14.56 -12.34
C VAL A 200 -2.74 15.12 -11.45
N GLY A 201 -3.97 15.05 -11.95
CA GLY A 201 -5.22 15.33 -11.26
C GLY A 201 -6.22 14.20 -11.44
N SER A 202 -7.51 14.53 -11.52
CA SER A 202 -8.58 13.52 -11.60
C SER A 202 -8.60 12.72 -12.90
N GLU A 203 -7.83 13.11 -13.93
CA GLU A 203 -7.73 12.36 -15.18
C GLU A 203 -7.07 10.99 -15.05
N VAL A 204 -6.37 10.71 -13.93
CA VAL A 204 -5.81 9.38 -13.66
C VAL A 204 -6.75 8.48 -12.85
N GLU A 205 -7.89 9.00 -12.40
CA GLU A 205 -8.91 8.21 -11.73
C GLU A 205 -9.57 7.25 -12.72
N PHE A 206 -9.68 5.99 -12.32
CA PHE A 206 -10.24 4.91 -13.14
C PHE A 206 -11.53 4.33 -12.56
N CYS A 207 -12.10 4.98 -11.55
CA CYS A 207 -13.42 4.67 -11.01
C CYS A 207 -14.02 5.96 -10.43
N THR A 208 -15.32 5.94 -10.16
CA THR A 208 -16.05 7.09 -9.65
C THR A 208 -15.52 7.50 -8.28
N ASN A 209 -14.99 8.72 -8.17
CA ASN A 209 -14.51 9.23 -6.88
C ASN A 209 -15.69 9.51 -5.93
N VAL A 210 -15.76 8.73 -4.85
CA VAL A 210 -16.80 8.82 -3.81
C VAL A 210 -16.28 9.37 -2.49
N CYS A 211 -15.05 9.89 -2.42
CA CYS A 211 -14.48 10.38 -1.16
C CYS A 211 -15.38 11.43 -0.49
N GLU A 212 -15.85 12.43 -1.23
CA GLU A 212 -16.66 13.53 -0.68
C GLU A 212 -18.04 13.02 -0.23
N LYS A 213 -18.66 12.15 -1.03
CA LYS A 213 -19.98 11.57 -0.75
C LYS A 213 -20.04 10.83 0.59
N TYR A 214 -18.93 10.26 1.04
CA TYR A 214 -18.85 9.47 2.28
C TYR A 214 -17.99 10.14 3.38
N ASP A 215 -17.73 11.44 3.28
CA ASP A 215 -16.91 12.20 4.25
C ASP A 215 -15.50 11.63 4.47
N LEU A 216 -14.91 11.07 3.41
CA LEU A 216 -13.56 10.48 3.39
C LEU A 216 -12.51 11.40 2.74
N SER A 217 -12.92 12.56 2.24
CA SER A 217 -12.03 13.53 1.59
C SER A 217 -10.97 14.10 2.53
N SER A 218 -9.84 14.47 1.95
CA SER A 218 -8.75 15.17 2.60
C SER A 218 -8.20 16.22 1.63
N SER A 219 -7.93 17.43 2.13
CA SER A 219 -7.36 18.51 1.32
C SER A 219 -5.97 18.20 0.76
N TYR A 220 -5.34 17.11 1.21
CA TYR A 220 -4.03 16.66 0.73
C TYR A 220 -4.10 15.64 -0.39
N TYR A 221 -5.25 14.98 -0.60
CA TYR A 221 -5.33 13.84 -1.51
C TYR A 221 -5.01 14.18 -2.96
N GLU A 222 -5.26 15.42 -3.39
CA GLU A 222 -4.89 15.88 -4.73
C GLU A 222 -3.40 16.26 -4.88
N GLU A 223 -2.62 16.29 -3.78
CA GLU A 223 -1.19 16.60 -3.81
C GLU A 223 -0.37 15.40 -4.34
N ALA A 224 -0.25 15.29 -5.67
CA ALA A 224 0.41 14.17 -6.35
C ALA A 224 1.86 13.89 -5.88
N SER A 225 2.59 14.94 -5.47
CA SER A 225 3.95 14.81 -4.91
C SER A 225 4.03 14.04 -3.59
N ARG A 226 2.88 13.83 -2.93
CA ARG A 226 2.69 13.01 -1.72
C ARG A 226 1.83 11.77 -1.99
N GLY A 227 1.54 11.49 -3.26
CA GLY A 227 0.70 10.39 -3.73
C GLY A 227 -0.74 10.81 -3.96
N TYR A 228 -1.10 11.06 -5.22
CA TYR A 228 -2.47 11.41 -5.60
C TYR A 228 -3.43 10.31 -5.12
N THR A 229 -4.49 10.67 -4.40
CA THR A 229 -5.36 9.73 -3.71
C THR A 229 -6.84 9.99 -4.02
N PHE A 230 -7.61 8.92 -4.22
CA PHE A 230 -9.05 8.98 -4.41
C PHE A 230 -9.72 7.75 -3.77
N CYS A 231 -11.05 7.74 -3.75
CA CYS A 231 -11.84 6.69 -3.12
C CYS A 231 -12.88 6.18 -4.11
N CYS A 232 -13.05 4.87 -4.22
CA CYS A 232 -14.06 4.26 -5.07
C CYS A 232 -14.97 3.34 -4.27
N GLU A 233 -16.12 3.02 -4.84
CA GLU A 233 -16.86 1.82 -4.47
C GLU A 233 -16.10 0.58 -4.95
N LEU A 234 -16.09 -0.49 -4.15
CA LEU A 234 -15.36 -1.71 -4.45
C LEU A 234 -15.76 -2.34 -5.80
N ASN A 235 -17.06 -2.42 -6.09
CA ASN A 235 -17.56 -3.00 -7.33
C ASN A 235 -17.15 -2.18 -8.57
N ASP A 236 -17.18 -0.84 -8.46
CA ASP A 236 -16.75 0.05 -9.54
C ASP A 236 -15.23 -0.02 -9.76
N PHE A 237 -14.43 -0.04 -8.69
CA PHE A 237 -12.99 -0.29 -8.79
C PHE A 237 -12.71 -1.61 -9.49
N TRP A 238 -13.37 -2.70 -9.08
CA TRP A 238 -13.11 -4.04 -9.61
C TRP A 238 -13.48 -4.14 -11.10
N ALA A 239 -14.63 -3.59 -11.49
CA ALA A 239 -15.08 -3.57 -12.87
C ALA A 239 -14.06 -2.86 -13.81
N ASN A 240 -13.47 -1.76 -13.36
CA ASN A 240 -12.52 -1.00 -14.17
C ASN A 240 -11.10 -1.60 -14.18
N VAL A 241 -10.68 -2.27 -13.11
CA VAL A 241 -9.32 -2.80 -12.97
C VAL A 241 -9.19 -4.25 -13.45
N MET A 242 -10.16 -5.10 -13.09
CA MET A 242 -10.10 -6.55 -13.32
C MET A 242 -10.98 -6.99 -14.49
N GLY A 243 -11.90 -6.14 -14.97
CA GLY A 243 -12.91 -6.52 -15.95
C GLY A 243 -13.98 -7.49 -15.39
N ASP A 244 -14.03 -7.66 -14.07
CA ASP A 244 -15.02 -8.45 -13.33
C ASP A 244 -15.55 -7.59 -12.18
N SER A 245 -16.86 -7.64 -11.93
CA SER A 245 -17.50 -6.96 -10.81
C SER A 245 -17.33 -7.69 -9.47
N THR A 246 -16.77 -8.90 -9.46
CA THR A 246 -16.70 -9.76 -8.27
C THR A 246 -15.28 -9.75 -7.67
N PRO A 247 -15.10 -9.24 -6.44
CA PRO A 247 -13.81 -9.32 -5.77
C PRO A 247 -13.44 -10.76 -5.37
N TYR A 248 -12.16 -11.09 -5.44
CA TYR A 248 -11.63 -12.44 -5.17
C TYR A 248 -10.99 -12.58 -3.78
N TYR A 249 -11.45 -11.77 -2.81
CA TYR A 249 -10.89 -11.83 -1.46
C TYR A 249 -11.40 -13.03 -0.67
N ASP A 250 -10.51 -13.65 0.11
CA ASP A 250 -10.91 -14.59 1.15
C ASP A 250 -11.59 -13.80 2.28
N LEU A 251 -12.93 -13.79 2.29
CA LEU A 251 -13.70 -13.12 3.34
C LEU A 251 -13.79 -14.01 4.59
N PRO A 252 -13.54 -13.48 5.80
CA PRO A 252 -13.80 -14.23 7.03
C PRO A 252 -15.29 -14.54 7.20
N ASP A 253 -15.60 -15.59 7.97
CA ASP A 253 -16.98 -15.94 8.30
C ASP A 253 -17.79 -14.74 8.82
N GLY A 254 -18.99 -14.56 8.27
CA GLY A 254 -19.89 -13.46 8.63
C GLY A 254 -19.64 -12.14 7.88
N TRP A 255 -18.63 -12.07 7.02
CA TRP A 255 -18.41 -10.94 6.11
C TRP A 255 -18.96 -11.25 4.71
N SER A 256 -19.54 -10.24 4.07
CA SER A 256 -20.01 -10.31 2.69
C SER A 256 -19.79 -8.96 2.02
N TYR A 257 -19.60 -8.97 0.71
CA TYR A 257 -19.59 -7.75 -0.08
C TYR A 257 -20.93 -7.02 0.00
N LYS A 258 -20.88 -5.70 -0.11
CA LYS A 258 -22.05 -4.87 -0.36
C LYS A 258 -22.43 -4.98 -1.85
N ASN A 259 -23.74 -5.05 -2.10
CA ASN A 259 -24.30 -5.03 -3.45
C ASN A 259 -24.35 -3.61 -4.00
#